data_AF-A0A699ZH33-F1
#
_entry.id   AF-A0A699ZH33-F1
#
_cell.length_a   1.000
_cell.length_b   1.000
_cell.length_c   1.000
_cell.angle_alpha   90.00
_cell.angle_beta   90.00
_cell.angle_gamma   90.00
#
_symmetry.space_group_name_H-M   'P 1'
#
loop_
_entity.id
_entity.type
_entity.pdbx_description
1 polymer ?
#
loop_
_entity_poly.entity_id
_entity_poly.type
_entity_poly.pdbx_seq_one_letter_code
_entity_poly.pdbx_strand_id
1 'polypeptide(L)'
;MDAGVFYSTYTLLSVHVWLVINRMSHRTDKEAQFFRQRFYNHFNTDVEKRIYAAGVQVGVNKWARKLENIFYSSSLSFDQVLRREGTETMEGVVLREFFGNDTANIVQARLLAKYLTHELYCMQLTDESAVMQGRVQFSREPFAAIRALRSPP
;
A
#
# COMPACT_ATOMS: atom_id res chain seq x y z
N MET A 1 -4.10 17.90 -10.37
CA MET A 1 -3.27 17.27 -9.31
C MET A 1 -1.84 17.23 -9.83
N ASP A 2 -0.84 17.65 -9.05
CA ASP A 2 0.56 17.51 -9.46
C ASP A 2 0.95 16.01 -9.61
N ALA A 3 1.83 15.70 -10.57
CA ALA A 3 2.19 14.32 -10.89
C ALA A 3 2.92 13.63 -9.71
N GLY A 4 3.74 14.36 -8.96
CA GLY A 4 4.42 13.84 -7.76
C GLY A 4 3.43 13.58 -6.62
N VAL A 5 2.46 14.47 -6.43
CA VAL A 5 1.37 14.28 -5.45
C VAL A 5 0.48 13.10 -5.83
N PHE A 6 0.18 12.92 -7.12
CA PHE A 6 -0.56 11.76 -7.60
C PHE A 6 0.18 10.46 -7.31
N TYR A 7 1.46 10.35 -7.69
CA TYR A 7 2.22 9.12 -7.51
C TYR A 7 2.39 8.76 -6.03
N SER A 8 2.76 9.73 -5.19
CA SER A 8 2.89 9.50 -3.74
C SER A 8 1.56 9.09 -3.09
N THR A 9 0.44 9.70 -3.47
CA THR A 9 -0.89 9.31 -2.98
C THR A 9 -1.27 7.91 -3.45
N TYR A 10 -0.99 7.58 -4.71
CA TYR A 10 -1.22 6.25 -5.26
C TYR A 10 -0.42 5.19 -4.50
N THR A 11 0.87 5.42 -4.29
CA THR A 11 1.75 4.50 -3.56
C THR A 11 1.27 4.24 -2.13
N LEU A 12 0.88 5.29 -1.40
CA LEU A 12 0.35 5.10 -0.06
C LEU A 12 -1.00 4.36 -0.09
N LEU A 13 -1.91 4.71 -1.00
CA LEU A 13 -3.20 4.03 -1.14
C LEU A 13 -3.02 2.55 -1.47
N SER A 14 -2.15 2.23 -2.43
CA SER A 14 -1.92 0.88 -2.92
C SER A 14 -1.44 -0.05 -1.79
N VAL A 15 -0.60 0.46 -0.91
CA VAL A 15 -0.12 -0.29 0.26
C VAL A 15 -1.23 -0.61 1.26
N HIS A 16 -2.10 0.36 1.56
CA HIS A 16 -3.23 0.11 2.45
C HIS A 16 -4.22 -0.88 1.84
N VAL A 17 -4.39 -0.83 0.52
CA VAL A 17 -5.22 -1.80 -0.20
C VAL A 17 -4.61 -3.20 -0.10
N TRP A 18 -3.30 -3.32 -0.29
CA TRP A 18 -2.58 -4.58 -0.10
C TRP A 18 -2.73 -5.11 1.33
N LEU A 19 -2.61 -4.28 2.37
CA LEU A 19 -2.79 -4.71 3.78
C LEU A 19 -4.16 -5.38 4.02
N VAL A 20 -5.23 -4.80 3.49
CA VAL A 20 -6.60 -5.35 3.61
C VAL A 20 -6.74 -6.66 2.83
N ILE A 21 -6.23 -6.70 1.60
CA ILE A 21 -6.29 -7.91 0.75
C ILE A 21 -5.46 -9.04 1.37
N ASN A 22 -4.26 -8.72 1.85
CA ASN A 22 -3.35 -9.66 2.49
C ASN A 22 -3.98 -10.27 3.75
N ARG A 23 -4.67 -9.47 4.58
CA ARG A 23 -5.36 -9.99 5.77
C ARG A 23 -6.38 -11.09 5.42
N MET A 24 -7.05 -10.95 4.28
CA MET A 24 -8.04 -11.90 3.80
C MET A 24 -7.42 -13.02 2.97
N SER A 25 -6.12 -12.98 2.65
CA SER A 25 -5.46 -13.93 1.74
C SER A 25 -5.38 -15.36 2.29
N HIS A 26 -5.38 -15.52 3.63
CA HIS A 26 -5.37 -16.81 4.29
C HIS A 26 -6.70 -17.59 4.12
N ARG A 27 -7.79 -16.89 3.80
CA ARG A 27 -9.09 -17.49 3.52
C ARG A 27 -9.23 -17.90 2.06
N THR A 28 -9.57 -19.16 1.85
CA THR A 28 -9.77 -19.75 0.50
C THR A 28 -11.25 -19.84 0.09
N ASP A 29 -12.19 -19.52 0.97
CA ASP A 29 -13.61 -19.56 0.67
C ASP A 29 -14.07 -18.46 -0.30
N LYS A 30 -15.24 -18.68 -0.93
CA LYS A 30 -15.78 -17.80 -1.97
C LYS A 30 -16.10 -16.40 -1.47
N GLU A 31 -16.47 -16.24 -0.21
CA GLU A 31 -16.82 -14.94 0.37
C GLU A 31 -15.57 -14.06 0.47
N ALA A 32 -14.46 -14.60 0.97
CA ALA A 32 -13.18 -13.90 1.02
C ALA A 32 -12.63 -13.59 -0.37
N GLN A 33 -12.74 -14.52 -1.32
CA GLN A 33 -12.36 -14.27 -2.72
C GLN A 33 -13.19 -13.12 -3.32
N PHE A 34 -14.51 -13.13 -3.14
CA PHE A 34 -15.39 -12.07 -3.62
C PHE A 34 -15.08 -10.72 -2.99
N PHE A 35 -14.82 -10.70 -1.67
CA PHE A 35 -14.42 -9.49 -0.95
C PHE A 35 -13.14 -8.90 -1.54
N ARG A 36 -12.06 -9.69 -1.67
CA ARG A 36 -10.78 -9.24 -2.22
C ARG A 36 -10.94 -8.69 -3.64
N GLN A 37 -11.67 -9.41 -4.49
CA GLN A 37 -11.92 -8.98 -5.86
C GLN A 37 -12.71 -7.66 -5.90
N ARG A 38 -13.78 -7.53 -5.11
CA ARG A 38 -14.61 -6.32 -5.09
C ARG A 38 -13.84 -5.13 -4.54
N PHE A 39 -13.04 -5.33 -3.50
CA PHE A 39 -12.21 -4.30 -2.90
C PHE A 39 -11.15 -3.80 -3.90
N TYR A 40 -10.46 -4.71 -4.58
CA TYR A 40 -9.51 -4.38 -5.65
C TYR A 40 -10.17 -3.65 -6.83
N ASN A 41 -11.36 -4.07 -7.25
CA ASN A 41 -12.10 -3.39 -8.33
C ASN A 41 -12.46 -1.95 -7.97
N HIS A 42 -12.86 -1.70 -6.71
CA HIS A 42 -13.12 -0.34 -6.23
C HIS A 42 -11.85 0.52 -6.22
N PHE A 43 -10.73 -0.04 -5.76
CA PHE A 43 -9.43 0.62 -5.85
C PHE A 43 -9.08 0.98 -7.30
N ASN A 44 -9.19 0.05 -8.25
CA ASN A 44 -8.88 0.33 -9.65
C ASN A 44 -9.78 1.41 -10.26
N THR A 45 -11.07 1.39 -9.95
CA THR A 45 -12.01 2.44 -10.40
C THR A 45 -11.62 3.82 -9.83
N ASP A 46 -11.17 3.89 -8.58
CA ASP A 46 -10.66 5.13 -7.98
C ASP A 46 -9.37 5.60 -8.66
N VAL A 47 -8.43 4.69 -8.91
CA VAL A 47 -7.18 4.97 -9.61
C VAL A 47 -7.44 5.54 -11.00
N GLU A 48 -8.33 4.94 -11.78
CA GLU A 48 -8.70 5.45 -13.10
C GLU A 48 -9.23 6.89 -13.04
N LYS A 49 -10.15 7.18 -12.10
CA LYS A 49 -10.67 8.53 -11.88
C LYS A 49 -9.56 9.53 -11.54
N ARG A 50 -8.59 9.13 -10.72
CA ARG A 50 -7.44 9.98 -10.37
C ARG A 50 -6.50 10.21 -11.54
N ILE A 51 -6.29 9.21 -12.42
CA ILE A 51 -5.52 9.37 -13.67
C ILE A 51 -6.18 10.44 -14.54
N TYR A 52 -7.50 10.37 -14.73
CA TYR A 52 -8.25 11.40 -15.46
C TYR A 52 -8.11 12.78 -14.81
N ALA A 53 -8.24 12.86 -13.48
CA ALA A 53 -8.11 14.11 -12.73
C ALA A 53 -6.68 14.70 -12.72
N ALA A 54 -5.67 13.87 -12.99
CA ALA A 54 -4.28 14.30 -13.19
C ALA A 54 -4.03 14.87 -14.60
N GLY A 55 -5.05 14.91 -15.48
CA GLY A 55 -4.97 15.49 -16.82
C GLY A 55 -4.55 14.50 -17.92
N VAL A 56 -4.44 13.21 -17.60
CA VAL A 56 -4.18 12.16 -18.60
C VAL A 56 -5.49 11.88 -19.33
N GLN A 57 -5.63 12.41 -20.54
CA GLN A 57 -6.81 12.14 -21.39
C GLN A 57 -6.57 11.09 -22.47
N VAL A 58 -5.32 10.94 -22.93
CA VAL A 58 -4.92 9.93 -23.91
C VAL A 58 -4.06 8.87 -23.24
N GLY A 59 -4.37 7.59 -23.48
CA GLY A 59 -3.58 6.48 -22.95
C GLY A 59 -3.85 6.14 -21.48
N VAL A 60 -5.03 6.49 -20.94
CA VAL A 60 -5.46 6.14 -19.58
C VAL A 60 -5.31 4.63 -19.33
N ASN A 61 -5.74 3.80 -20.27
CA ASN A 61 -5.59 2.34 -20.18
C ASN A 61 -4.12 1.88 -20.08
N LYS A 62 -3.19 2.61 -20.70
CA LYS A 62 -1.75 2.32 -20.60
C LYS A 62 -1.22 2.71 -19.23
N TRP A 63 -1.66 3.85 -18.69
CA TRP A 63 -1.30 4.30 -17.35
C TRP A 63 -1.89 3.41 -16.26
N ALA A 64 -3.17 3.05 -16.36
CA ALA A 64 -3.84 2.15 -15.44
C ALA A 64 -3.12 0.79 -15.38
N ARG A 65 -2.80 0.20 -16.55
CA ARG A 65 -1.99 -1.03 -16.62
C ARG A 65 -0.61 -0.88 -16.01
N LYS A 66 0.07 0.26 -16.22
CA LYS A 66 1.38 0.51 -15.61
C LYS A 66 1.28 0.53 -14.09
N LEU A 67 0.29 1.23 -13.54
CA LEU A 67 0.06 1.29 -12.10
C LEU A 67 -0.33 -0.09 -11.56
N GLU A 68 -1.22 -0.82 -12.23
CA GLU A 68 -1.58 -2.19 -11.87
C GLU A 68 -0.34 -3.11 -11.78
N ASN A 69 0.57 -3.03 -12.75
CA ASN A 69 1.82 -3.80 -12.70
C ASN A 69 2.70 -3.41 -11.49
N ILE A 70 2.77 -2.12 -11.16
CA ILE A 70 3.50 -1.64 -9.97
C ILE A 70 2.85 -2.19 -8.69
N PHE A 71 1.52 -2.17 -8.60
CA PHE A 71 0.79 -2.73 -7.45
C PHE A 71 1.08 -4.22 -7.26
N TYR A 72 1.00 -5.04 -8.31
CA TYR A 72 1.26 -6.47 -8.21
C TYR A 72 2.73 -6.77 -7.90
N SER A 73 3.66 -6.07 -8.54
CA SER A 73 5.10 -6.24 -8.29
C SER A 73 5.48 -5.92 -6.83
N SER A 74 4.99 -4.79 -6.32
CA SER A 74 5.24 -4.38 -4.94
C SER A 74 4.54 -5.31 -3.94
N SER A 75 3.29 -5.69 -4.19
CA SER A 75 2.55 -6.66 -3.36
C SER A 75 3.27 -8.01 -3.27
N LEU A 76 3.76 -8.53 -4.39
CA LEU A 76 4.52 -9.77 -4.42
C LEU A 76 5.81 -9.65 -3.60
N SER A 77 6.54 -8.55 -3.74
CA SER A 77 7.76 -8.30 -2.98
C SER A 77 7.49 -8.25 -1.47
N PHE A 78 6.38 -7.60 -1.06
CA PHE A 78 5.98 -7.59 0.34
C PHE A 78 5.61 -9.00 0.83
N ASP A 79 4.83 -9.75 0.05
CA ASP A 79 4.45 -11.12 0.40
C ASP A 79 5.67 -12.04 0.58
N GLN A 80 6.70 -11.89 -0.27
CA GLN A 80 7.97 -12.63 -0.15
C GLN A 80 8.68 -12.33 1.17
N VAL A 81 8.73 -11.06 1.58
CA VAL A 81 9.28 -10.66 2.89
C VAL A 81 8.48 -11.30 4.03
N LEU A 82 7.15 -11.33 3.95
CA LEU A 82 6.31 -11.95 4.98
C LEU A 82 6.50 -13.47 5.07
N ARG A 83 6.73 -14.13 3.92
CA ARG A 83 7.01 -15.56 3.84
C ARG A 83 8.46 -15.92 4.18
N ARG A 84 9.31 -14.91 4.44
CA ARG A 84 10.76 -15.05 4.66
C ARG A 84 11.44 -15.75 3.47
N GLU A 85 10.97 -15.45 2.27
CA GLU A 85 11.56 -15.91 1.02
C GLU A 85 12.74 -14.98 0.67
N GLY A 86 13.97 -15.48 0.78
CA GLY A 86 15.19 -14.71 0.48
C GLY A 86 15.75 -13.91 1.67
N THR A 87 16.58 -12.92 1.37
CA THR A 87 17.33 -12.11 2.36
C THR A 87 16.86 -10.66 2.44
N GLU A 88 15.87 -10.28 1.63
CA GLU A 88 15.40 -8.91 1.56
C GLU A 88 14.57 -8.53 2.79
N THR A 89 14.73 -7.30 3.25
CA THR A 89 13.96 -6.76 4.39
C THR A 89 12.82 -5.88 3.90
N MET A 90 11.81 -5.64 4.75
CA MET A 90 10.73 -4.70 4.46
C MET A 90 11.26 -3.29 4.10
N GLU A 91 12.33 -2.84 4.76
CA GLU A 91 13.02 -1.58 4.42
C GLU A 91 13.62 -1.60 3.02
N GLY A 92 14.27 -2.71 2.64
CA GLY A 92 14.83 -2.90 1.30
C GLY A 92 13.76 -2.87 0.22
N VAL A 93 12.66 -3.61 0.40
CA VAL A 93 11.53 -3.60 -0.55
C VAL A 93 10.94 -2.19 -0.66
N VAL A 94 10.68 -1.51 0.46
CA VAL A 94 10.14 -0.13 0.43
C VAL A 94 11.09 0.82 -0.31
N LEU A 95 12.39 0.74 -0.05
CA LEU A 95 13.39 1.58 -0.72
C LEU A 95 13.42 1.31 -2.23
N ARG A 96 13.34 0.04 -2.66
CA ARG A 96 13.30 -0.33 -4.06
C ARG A 96 12.02 0.12 -4.75
N GLU A 97 10.87 -0.29 -4.22
CA GLU A 97 9.58 -0.13 -4.89
C GLU A 97 9.11 1.33 -4.88
N PHE A 98 9.38 2.09 -3.81
CA PHE A 98 8.82 3.44 -3.65
C PHE A 98 9.83 4.56 -3.82
N PHE A 99 11.11 4.27 -3.57
CA PHE A 99 12.18 5.26 -3.67
C PHE A 99 13.21 4.92 -4.76
N GLY A 100 12.99 3.87 -5.57
CA GLY A 100 13.86 3.54 -6.70
C GLY A 100 15.30 3.21 -6.33
N ASN A 101 15.52 2.66 -5.13
CA ASN A 101 16.86 2.43 -4.54
C ASN A 101 17.67 3.69 -4.23
N ASP A 102 17.05 4.87 -4.18
CA ASP A 102 17.72 6.10 -3.77
C ASP A 102 18.01 6.09 -2.26
N THR A 103 19.28 5.85 -1.92
CA THR A 103 19.75 5.75 -0.53
C THR A 103 19.60 7.06 0.26
N ALA A 104 19.39 8.20 -0.41
CA ALA A 104 19.02 9.45 0.26
C ALA A 104 17.70 9.34 1.05
N ASN A 105 16.85 8.38 0.69
CA ASN A 105 15.55 8.14 1.31
C ASN A 105 15.54 6.96 2.30
N ILE A 106 16.70 6.43 2.70
CA ILE A 106 16.77 5.24 3.56
C ILE A 106 16.04 5.43 4.91
N VAL A 107 16.07 6.64 5.48
CA VAL A 107 15.38 6.94 6.74
C VAL A 107 13.86 6.88 6.56
N GLN A 108 13.36 7.44 5.47
CA GLN A 108 11.94 7.45 5.10
C GLN A 108 11.45 6.04 4.78
N ALA A 109 12.26 5.26 4.04
CA ALA A 109 11.99 3.85 3.77
C ALA A 109 11.92 3.03 5.06
N ARG A 110 12.86 3.23 5.99
CA ARG A 110 12.83 2.59 7.32
C ARG A 110 11.58 2.93 8.12
N LEU A 111 11.18 4.20 8.12
CA LEU A 111 9.99 4.66 8.84
C LEU A 111 8.71 4.06 8.25
N LEU A 112 8.60 4.03 6.92
CA LEU A 112 7.47 3.41 6.24
C LEU A 112 7.48 1.89 6.47
N ALA A 113 8.63 1.21 6.40
CA ALA A 113 8.72 -0.21 6.71
C ALA A 113 8.26 -0.53 8.14
N LYS A 114 8.65 0.27 9.13
CA LYS A 114 8.16 0.15 10.52
C LYS A 114 6.66 0.33 10.61
N TYR A 115 6.11 1.32 9.91
CA TYR A 115 4.66 1.51 9.82
C TYR A 115 3.98 0.26 9.23
N LEU A 116 4.47 -0.28 8.12
CA LEU A 116 3.86 -1.46 7.49
C LEU A 116 3.92 -2.69 8.38
N THR A 117 5.05 -2.93 9.05
CA THR A 117 5.16 -4.02 10.02
C THR A 117 4.17 -3.86 11.17
N HIS A 118 3.98 -2.63 11.66
CA HIS A 118 2.99 -2.35 12.70
C HIS A 118 1.56 -2.60 12.21
N GLU A 119 1.18 -2.04 11.06
CA GLU A 119 -0.17 -2.22 10.51
C GLU A 119 -0.46 -3.68 10.17
N LEU A 120 0.51 -4.44 9.67
CA LEU A 120 0.36 -5.88 9.47
C LEU A 120 0.00 -6.61 10.77
N TYR A 121 0.68 -6.27 11.87
CA TYR A 121 0.39 -6.84 13.18
C TYR A 121 -1.01 -6.44 13.67
N CYS A 122 -1.40 -5.17 13.53
CA CYS A 122 -2.75 -4.71 13.86
C CYS A 122 -3.82 -5.41 13.01
N MET A 123 -3.57 -5.58 11.71
CA MET A 123 -4.48 -6.31 10.82
C MET A 123 -4.61 -7.78 11.22
N GLN A 124 -3.52 -8.44 11.61
CA GLN A 124 -3.57 -9.83 12.11
C GLN A 124 -4.43 -9.97 13.37
N LEU A 125 -4.40 -8.97 14.27
CA LEU A 125 -5.24 -8.92 15.47
C LEU A 125 -6.70 -8.53 15.18
N THR A 126 -6.98 -7.98 14.00
CA THR A 126 -8.34 -7.56 13.62
C THR A 126 -9.13 -8.77 13.13
N ASP A 127 -10.34 -8.94 13.67
CA ASP A 127 -11.25 -10.02 13.28
C ASP A 127 -11.60 -9.93 11.78
N GLU A 128 -11.58 -11.07 11.10
CA GLU A 128 -11.86 -11.16 9.66
C GLU A 128 -13.26 -10.65 9.32
N SER A 129 -14.23 -10.95 10.19
CA SER A 129 -15.60 -10.47 10.07
C SER A 129 -15.69 -8.95 10.20
N ALA A 130 -14.87 -8.33 11.05
CA ALA A 130 -14.78 -6.89 11.17
C ALA A 130 -14.19 -6.26 9.91
N VAL A 131 -13.13 -6.85 9.34
CA VAL A 131 -12.55 -6.43 8.06
C VAL A 131 -13.58 -6.48 6.93
N MET A 132 -14.32 -7.58 6.81
CA MET A 132 -15.38 -7.73 5.81
C MET A 132 -16.51 -6.71 5.95
N GLN A 133 -16.79 -6.27 7.18
CA GLN A 133 -17.77 -5.22 7.47
C GLN A 133 -17.21 -3.80 7.29
N GLY A 134 -15.97 -3.65 6.81
CA GLY A 134 -15.31 -2.36 6.60
C GLY A 134 -14.85 -1.70 7.90
N ARG A 135 -14.80 -2.43 9.02
CA ARG A 135 -14.32 -1.92 10.32
C ARG A 135 -12.80 -2.04 10.41
N VAL A 136 -12.12 -1.36 9.50
CA VAL A 136 -10.65 -1.27 9.46
C VAL A 136 -10.23 0.13 9.87
N GLN A 137 -9.27 0.21 10.77
CA GLN A 137 -8.66 1.47 11.16
C GLN A 137 -7.15 1.32 11.17
N PHE A 138 -6.49 2.11 10.33
CA PHE A 138 -5.04 2.20 10.33
C PHE A 138 -4.55 3.18 11.38
N SER A 139 -3.34 2.96 11.88
CA SER A 139 -2.72 3.83 12.86
C SER A 139 -2.43 5.21 12.26
N ARG A 140 -2.53 6.23 13.12
CA ARG A 140 -2.11 7.59 12.79
C ARG A 140 -0.60 7.81 13.02
N GLU A 141 0.05 6.84 13.69
CA GLU A 141 1.49 6.75 13.96
C GLU A 141 2.23 5.99 12.84
N PRO A 142 3.54 6.19 12.58
CA PRO A 142 4.56 6.88 13.40
C PRO A 142 4.63 8.41 13.17
N PHE A 143 3.64 8.96 12.48
CA PHE A 143 3.72 10.35 12.01
C PHE A 143 3.52 11.39 13.11
N ALA A 144 2.97 11.08 14.29
CA ALA A 144 2.87 12.10 15.33
C ALA A 144 4.23 12.39 15.96
N ALA A 145 5.04 11.35 16.24
CA ALA A 145 6.40 11.53 16.73
C ALA A 145 7.30 12.28 15.72
N ILE A 146 7.17 12.00 14.43
CA ILE A 146 7.91 12.70 13.37
C ILE A 146 7.41 14.15 13.18
N ARG A 147 6.10 14.40 13.30
CA ARG A 147 5.54 15.77 13.27
C ARG A 147 6.00 16.57 14.48
N ALA A 148 6.03 15.98 15.67
CA ALA A 148 6.52 16.63 16.89
C ALA A 148 7.99 17.06 16.77
N LEU A 149 8.82 16.29 16.05
CA LEU A 149 10.21 16.66 15.75
C LEU A 149 10.36 17.79 14.71
N ARG A 150 9.30 18.15 13.98
CA ARG A 150 9.30 19.17 12.93
C ARG A 150 8.53 20.45 13.31
N SER A 151 7.87 20.47 14.45
CA SER A 151 7.26 21.68 15.00
C SER A 151 8.33 22.50 15.72
N PRO A 152 8.55 23.79 15.38
CA PRO A 152 9.34 24.65 16.23
C PRO A 152 8.63 24.84 17.58
N PRO A 153 9.38 25.14 18.67
CA PRO A 153 8.82 25.36 20.00
C PRO A 153 7.82 26.52 20.04
#